data_AF-A0A7H8S7P4-F1
#
_entry.id   AF-A0A7H8S7P4-F1
#
_cell.length_a   1.000
_cell.length_b   1.000
_cell.length_c   1.000
_cell.angle_alpha   90.00
_cell.angle_beta   90.00
_cell.angle_gamma   90.00
#
_symmetry.space_group_name_H-M   'P 1'
#
loop_
_entity.id
_entity.type
_entity.pdbx_description
1 polymer ?
#
loop_
_entity_poly.entity_id
_entity_poly.type
_entity_poly.pdbx_seq_one_letter_code
_entity_poly.pdbx_strand_id
1 'polypeptide(L)'
;MKITNDVLIEWIGEVSRVKGLQMDPEALADDIFLMAYVYQNPIEFDMAMQNVIKAFDLIIKNSVNTSQLAHHYTDWQSYHFQSKRTQGQKADLRIIFKKESDVMYVRGFGNRWIPADIYYRLRHRGIDG
;
A
#
# COMPACT_ATOMS: atom_id res chain seq x y z
N MET A 1 18.01 7.11 -14.82
CA MET A 1 17.76 5.66 -14.79
C MET A 1 16.26 5.45 -14.92
N LYS A 2 15.79 4.37 -15.56
CA LYS A 2 14.37 4.03 -15.65
C LYS A 2 14.07 2.91 -14.65
N ILE A 3 12.83 2.83 -14.17
CA ILE A 3 12.37 1.69 -13.39
C ILE A 3 12.22 0.51 -14.36
N THR A 4 12.92 -0.58 -14.09
CA THR A 4 12.92 -1.79 -14.92
C THR A 4 12.04 -2.87 -14.30
N ASN A 5 11.70 -3.90 -15.08
CA ASN A 5 10.94 -5.04 -14.56
C ASN A 5 11.69 -5.75 -13.41
N ASP A 6 13.02 -5.82 -13.47
CA ASP A 6 13.83 -6.41 -12.40
C ASP A 6 13.62 -5.67 -11.07
N VAL A 7 13.61 -4.33 -11.11
CA VAL A 7 13.32 -3.50 -9.93
C VAL A 7 11.91 -3.77 -9.39
N LEU A 8 10.91 -3.95 -10.26
CA LEU A 8 9.55 -4.29 -9.82
C LEU A 8 9.51 -5.68 -9.15
N ILE A 9 10.20 -6.67 -9.71
CA ILE A 9 10.29 -8.03 -9.17
C ILE A 9 10.99 -8.03 -7.81
N GLU A 10 12.07 -7.27 -7.66
CA GLU A 10 12.76 -7.09 -6.38
C GLU A 10 11.81 -6.54 -5.32
N TRP A 11 11.04 -5.51 -5.64
CA TRP A 11 10.06 -4.92 -4.73
C TRP A 11 8.89 -5.86 -4.39
N ILE A 12 8.42 -6.67 -5.33
CA ILE A 12 7.44 -7.74 -5.05
C ILE A 12 8.01 -8.71 -4.02
N GLY A 13 9.28 -9.10 -4.22
CA GLY A 13 10.03 -9.92 -3.27
C GLY A 13 10.16 -9.28 -1.88
N GLU A 14 10.51 -8.00 -1.80
CA GLU A 14 10.65 -7.29 -0.52
C GLU A 14 9.33 -7.21 0.24
N VAL A 15 8.24 -6.80 -0.42
CA VAL A 15 6.93 -6.68 0.23
C VAL A 15 6.38 -8.05 0.64
N SER A 16 6.52 -9.08 -0.19
CA SER A 16 6.06 -10.45 0.13
C SER A 16 6.78 -11.08 1.32
N ARG A 17 7.98 -10.60 1.67
CA ARG A 17 8.76 -11.08 2.83
C ARG A 17 8.40 -10.39 4.15
N VAL A 18 7.52 -9.39 4.15
CA VAL A 18 7.11 -8.69 5.36
C VAL A 18 6.33 -9.66 6.27
N LYS A 19 6.92 -10.00 7.43
CA LYS A 19 6.30 -10.88 8.42
C LYS A 19 5.03 -10.26 8.98
N GLY A 20 3.96 -11.05 9.06
CA GLY A 20 2.66 -10.59 9.57
C GLY A 20 1.82 -9.86 8.52
N LEU A 21 2.24 -9.79 7.26
CA LEU A 21 1.48 -9.23 6.15
C LEU A 21 0.94 -10.36 5.26
N GLN A 22 -0.35 -10.28 4.92
CA GLN A 22 -0.97 -11.12 3.89
C GLN A 22 -1.62 -10.23 2.83
N MET A 23 -1.39 -10.54 1.56
CA MET A 23 -1.89 -9.79 0.43
C MET A 23 -2.07 -10.72 -0.77
N ASP A 24 -3.06 -10.43 -1.60
CA ASP A 24 -3.24 -11.09 -2.89
C ASP A 24 -2.02 -10.82 -3.81
N PRO A 25 -1.36 -11.84 -4.38
CA PRO A 25 -0.16 -11.66 -5.20
C PRO A 25 -0.37 -10.78 -6.43
N GLU A 26 -1.53 -10.85 -7.09
CA GLU A 26 -1.83 -10.00 -8.24
C GLU A 26 -2.02 -8.54 -7.80
N ALA A 27 -2.73 -8.30 -6.70
CA ALA A 27 -2.86 -6.96 -6.13
C ALA A 27 -1.49 -6.36 -5.80
N LEU A 28 -0.58 -7.18 -5.27
CA LEU A 28 0.77 -6.74 -4.92
C LEU A 28 1.54 -6.30 -6.17
N ALA A 29 1.52 -7.11 -7.23
CA ALA A 29 2.17 -6.76 -8.49
C ALA A 29 1.57 -5.48 -9.10
N ASP A 30 0.24 -5.37 -9.12
CA ASP A 30 -0.45 -4.19 -9.63
C ASP A 30 -0.09 -2.93 -8.83
N ASP A 31 -0.08 -3.00 -7.50
CA ASP A 31 0.22 -1.84 -6.64
C ASP A 31 1.65 -1.35 -6.85
N ILE A 32 2.61 -2.27 -6.99
CA ILE A 32 4.01 -1.93 -7.28
C ILE A 32 4.14 -1.31 -8.67
N PHE A 33 3.45 -1.85 -9.68
CA PHE A 33 3.44 -1.29 -11.02
C PHE A 33 2.85 0.13 -11.05
N LEU A 34 1.73 0.34 -10.35
CA LEU A 34 1.10 1.66 -10.22
C LEU A 34 2.00 2.64 -9.48
N MET A 35 2.70 2.21 -8.43
CA MET A 35 3.69 3.04 -7.75
C MET A 35 4.80 3.49 -8.72
N ALA A 36 5.29 2.61 -9.60
CA ALA A 36 6.27 2.97 -10.61
C ALA A 36 5.72 3.92 -11.69
N TYR A 37 4.43 3.80 -12.01
CA TYR A 37 3.74 4.74 -12.91
C TYR A 37 3.67 6.15 -12.32
N VAL A 38 3.40 6.25 -11.01
CA VAL A 38 3.31 7.52 -10.28
C VAL A 38 4.68 8.16 -10.06
N TYR A 39 5.64 7.39 -9.57
CA TYR A 39 6.98 7.86 -9.22
C TYR A 39 7.97 7.45 -10.30
N GLN A 40 7.98 8.14 -11.44
CA GLN A 40 8.79 7.72 -12.61
C GLN A 40 10.31 7.89 -12.40
N ASN A 41 10.71 8.71 -11.42
CA ASN A 41 12.11 8.82 -11.00
C ASN A 41 12.46 7.64 -10.08
N PRO A 42 13.47 6.82 -10.39
CA PRO A 42 13.80 5.64 -9.58
C PRO A 42 14.16 5.96 -8.12
N ILE A 43 14.76 7.12 -7.84
CA ILE A 43 15.10 7.52 -6.47
C ILE A 43 13.82 7.83 -5.69
N GLU A 44 12.87 8.52 -6.31
CA GLU A 44 11.59 8.85 -5.68
C GLU A 44 10.72 7.60 -5.50
N PHE A 45 10.72 6.70 -6.47
CA PHE A 45 10.06 5.40 -6.37
C PHE A 45 10.61 4.56 -5.22
N ASP A 46 11.94 4.40 -5.15
CA ASP A 46 12.59 3.67 -4.07
C ASP A 46 12.24 4.28 -2.70
N MET A 47 12.35 5.60 -2.56
CA MET A 47 11.96 6.30 -1.33
C MET A 47 10.49 6.08 -0.95
N ALA A 48 9.58 6.11 -1.94
CA ALA A 48 8.17 5.88 -1.71
C ALA A 48 7.92 4.44 -1.24
N MET A 49 8.53 3.45 -1.90
CA MET A 49 8.42 2.02 -1.55
C MET A 49 9.03 1.70 -0.17
N GLN A 50 10.17 2.28 0.17
CA GLN A 50 10.74 2.18 1.53
C GLN A 50 9.77 2.73 2.59
N ASN A 51 9.07 3.82 2.29
CA ASN A 51 8.05 4.36 3.19
C ASN A 51 6.80 3.47 3.27
N VAL A 52 6.45 2.73 2.22
CA VAL A 52 5.40 1.68 2.26
C VAL A 52 5.79 0.58 3.25
N ILE A 53 7.01 0.02 3.14
CA ILE A 53 7.50 -1.01 4.08
C ILE A 53 7.48 -0.51 5.52
N LYS A 54 7.97 0.72 5.75
CA LYS A 54 7.94 1.35 7.07
C LYS A 54 6.52 1.52 7.60
N ALA A 55 5.56 1.86 6.73
CA ALA A 55 4.16 1.99 7.11
C ALA A 55 3.57 0.63 7.49
N PHE A 56 3.87 -0.45 6.77
CA PHE A 56 3.48 -1.80 7.18
C PHE A 56 4.00 -2.16 8.57
N ASP A 57 5.29 -1.95 8.84
CA ASP A 57 5.91 -2.23 10.14
C ASP A 57 5.23 -1.45 11.28
N LEU A 58 4.96 -0.16 11.06
CA LEU A 58 4.27 0.68 12.03
C LEU A 58 2.84 0.21 12.32
N ILE A 59 2.10 -0.21 11.29
CA ILE A 59 0.75 -0.73 11.45
C ILE A 59 0.78 -2.08 12.18
N ILE A 60 1.67 -3.00 11.78
CA ILE A 60 1.83 -4.32 12.41
C ILE A 60 2.13 -4.16 13.91
N LYS A 61 3.05 -3.25 14.26
CA LYS A 61 3.43 -2.92 15.65
C LYS A 61 2.41 -2.07 16.42
N ASN A 62 1.23 -1.80 15.87
CA ASN A 62 0.20 -0.94 16.49
C ASN A 62 0.74 0.45 16.92
N SER A 63 1.71 0.98 16.20
CA SER A 63 2.44 2.22 16.57
C SER A 63 1.90 3.48 15.88
N VAL A 64 0.74 3.38 15.22
CA VAL A 64 0.11 4.48 14.48
C VAL A 64 -1.40 4.46 14.66
N ASN A 65 -2.00 5.66 14.65
CA ASN A 65 -3.45 5.81 14.61
C ASN A 65 -3.97 5.59 13.19
N THR A 66 -5.02 4.79 13.05
CA THR A 66 -5.62 4.42 11.78
C THR A 66 -7.06 4.90 11.76
N SER A 67 -7.60 5.21 10.58
CA SER A 67 -8.99 5.64 10.42
C SER A 67 -9.82 4.51 9.84
N GLN A 68 -11.01 4.25 10.36
CA GLN A 68 -11.97 3.38 9.69
C GLN A 68 -12.34 3.97 8.31
N LEU A 69 -12.53 3.09 7.33
CA LEU A 69 -13.10 3.46 6.04
C LEU A 69 -14.57 3.85 6.23
N ALA A 70 -15.01 4.93 5.59
CA ALA A 70 -16.43 5.30 5.57
C ALA A 70 -17.27 4.29 4.73
N HIS A 71 -18.53 4.06 5.14
CA HIS A 71 -19.50 3.12 4.53
C HIS A 71 -19.17 1.61 4.68
N HIS A 72 -19.83 0.72 3.93
CA HIS A 72 -19.95 -0.76 4.03
C HIS A 72 -18.65 -1.62 4.13
N TYR A 73 -17.53 -1.08 4.56
CA TYR A 73 -16.27 -1.76 4.80
C TYR A 73 -15.96 -1.82 6.31
N THR A 74 -16.92 -2.26 7.12
CA THR A 74 -16.90 -2.21 8.60
C THR A 74 -15.62 -2.74 9.26
N ASP A 75 -14.89 -3.61 8.58
CA ASP A 75 -13.67 -4.21 9.11
C ASP A 75 -12.37 -3.67 8.49
N TRP A 76 -12.44 -2.81 7.47
CA TRP A 76 -11.26 -2.27 6.80
C TRP A 76 -10.88 -0.89 7.34
N GLN A 77 -9.58 -0.73 7.55
CA GLN A 77 -8.94 0.48 8.02
C GLN A 77 -8.11 1.11 6.89
N SER A 78 -7.85 2.40 7.05
CA SER A 78 -7.02 3.20 6.15
C SER A 78 -5.92 3.87 6.95
N TYR A 79 -4.70 3.80 6.42
CA TYR A 79 -3.56 4.56 6.94
C TYR A 79 -3.00 5.46 5.84
N HIS A 80 -2.89 6.76 6.14
CA HIS A 80 -2.38 7.77 5.21
C HIS A 80 -1.00 8.24 5.67
N PHE A 81 -0.05 8.32 4.73
CA PHE A 81 1.32 8.76 5.02
C PHE A 81 1.93 9.45 3.79
N GLN A 82 3.13 9.99 3.95
CA GLN A 82 3.84 10.69 2.89
C GLN A 82 4.87 9.76 2.23
N SER A 83 4.97 9.79 0.90
CA SER A 83 6.05 9.18 0.11
C SER A 83 7.42 9.77 0.42
N LYS A 84 7.45 11.06 0.79
CA LYS A 84 8.62 11.78 1.30
C LYS A 84 8.23 12.65 2.49
N ARG A 85 8.85 12.40 3.64
CA ARG A 85 8.60 13.19 4.85
C ARG A 85 8.98 14.66 4.64
N THR A 86 7.98 15.51 4.56
CA THR A 86 8.14 16.96 4.36
C THR A 86 7.14 17.68 5.25
N GLN A 87 7.61 18.62 6.07
CA GLN A 87 6.75 19.38 6.97
C GLN A 87 5.71 20.17 6.17
N GLY A 88 4.44 20.11 6.61
CA GLY A 88 3.33 20.83 5.97
C GLY A 88 2.75 20.17 4.71
N GLN A 89 3.38 19.10 4.18
CA GLN A 89 2.83 18.38 3.03
C GLN A 89 1.66 17.46 3.44
N LYS A 90 0.71 17.26 2.53
CA LYS A 90 -0.38 16.30 2.77
C LYS A 90 0.12 14.87 2.53
N ALA A 91 -0.50 13.91 3.21
CA ALA A 91 -0.31 12.50 2.88
C ALA A 91 -0.77 12.23 1.44
N ASP A 92 0.13 11.65 0.64
CA ASP A 92 -0.05 11.28 -0.76
C ASP A 92 -0.09 9.76 -0.98
N LEU A 93 0.27 8.97 0.03
CA LEU A 93 0.16 7.51 0.02
C LEU A 93 -0.90 7.00 0.99
N ARG A 94 -1.40 5.80 0.69
CA ARG A 94 -2.41 5.11 1.48
C ARG A 94 -2.16 3.60 1.51
N ILE A 95 -2.50 2.97 2.62
CA ILE A 95 -2.70 1.52 2.75
C ILE A 95 -4.14 1.24 3.20
N ILE A 96 -4.79 0.25 2.59
CA ILE A 96 -6.08 -0.30 3.00
C ILE A 96 -5.87 -1.70 3.52
N PHE A 97 -6.26 -1.93 4.77
CA PHE A 97 -5.95 -3.17 5.47
C PHE A 97 -7.01 -3.54 6.51
N LYS A 98 -7.01 -4.79 6.94
CA LYS A 98 -7.73 -5.30 8.11
C LYS A 98 -6.71 -6.00 9.00
N LYS A 99 -6.86 -5.91 10.32
CA LYS A 99 -6.06 -6.69 11.26
C LYS A 99 -6.92 -7.78 11.90
N GLU A 100 -6.43 -9.00 11.89
CA GLU A 100 -7.02 -10.12 12.63
C GLU A 100 -5.89 -10.82 13.40
N SER A 101 -5.98 -10.77 14.74
CA SER A 101 -4.93 -11.29 15.62
C SER A 101 -3.54 -10.69 15.27
N ASP A 102 -2.57 -11.53 14.90
CA ASP A 102 -1.20 -11.14 14.54
C ASP A 102 -0.99 -10.92 13.03
N VAL A 103 -2.05 -10.97 12.24
CA VAL A 103 -1.99 -10.84 10.77
C VAL A 103 -2.64 -9.54 10.31
N MET A 104 -1.93 -8.83 9.45
CA MET A 104 -2.42 -7.67 8.70
C MET A 104 -2.74 -8.11 7.28
N TYR A 105 -4.02 -8.13 6.93
CA TYR A 105 -4.51 -8.36 5.57
C TYR A 105 -4.50 -7.04 4.82
N VAL A 106 -3.70 -6.93 3.76
CA VAL A 106 -3.62 -5.75 2.90
C VAL A 106 -4.45 -5.99 1.65
N ARG A 107 -5.36 -5.06 1.36
CA ARG A 107 -6.14 -5.07 0.12
C ARG A 107 -5.51 -4.24 -0.98
N GLY A 108 -4.75 -3.22 -0.58
CA GLY A 108 -3.91 -2.49 -1.50
C GLY A 108 -3.22 -1.28 -0.86
N PHE A 109 -2.21 -0.78 -1.56
CA PHE A 109 -1.49 0.44 -1.24
C PHE A 109 -1.19 1.24 -2.51
N GLY A 110 -0.96 2.54 -2.36
CA GLY A 110 -0.60 3.37 -3.51
C GLY A 110 -0.87 4.86 -3.30
N ASN A 111 -0.77 5.62 -4.39
CA ASN A 111 -1.02 7.05 -4.38
C ASN A 111 -2.52 7.34 -4.14
N ARG A 112 -2.79 8.19 -3.15
CA ARG A 112 -4.15 8.55 -2.72
C ARG A 112 -4.96 9.28 -3.80
N TRP A 113 -4.28 10.01 -4.69
CA TRP A 113 -4.89 10.90 -5.68
C TRP A 113 -5.09 10.24 -7.04
N ILE A 114 -4.64 8.99 -7.18
CA ILE A 114 -4.97 8.12 -8.32
C ILE A 114 -5.86 6.98 -7.77
N PRO A 115 -7.12 7.31 -7.37
CA PRO A 115 -8.00 6.38 -6.67
C PRO A 115 -8.62 5.32 -7.58
N ALA A 116 -8.50 5.48 -8.91
CA ALA A 116 -9.22 4.68 -9.88
C ALA A 116 -8.94 3.18 -9.69
N ASP A 117 -7.71 2.77 -9.36
CA ASP A 117 -7.40 1.33 -9.30
C ASP A 117 -7.66 0.70 -7.94
N ILE A 118 -7.37 1.41 -6.83
CA ILE A 118 -7.61 0.86 -5.49
C ILE A 118 -9.11 0.64 -5.30
N TYR A 119 -9.95 1.66 -5.50
CA TYR A 119 -11.40 1.52 -5.29
C TYR A 119 -12.12 0.70 -6.36
N TYR A 120 -11.62 0.66 -7.61
CA TYR A 120 -12.17 -0.23 -8.63
C TYR A 120 -11.87 -1.69 -8.27
N ARG A 121 -10.66 -2.03 -7.83
CA ARG A 121 -10.36 -3.36 -7.26
C ARG A 121 -11.18 -3.66 -6.00
N LEU A 122 -11.37 -2.69 -5.10
CA LEU A 122 -12.23 -2.88 -3.91
C LEU A 122 -13.70 -3.19 -4.26
N ARG A 123 -14.18 -2.75 -5.42
CA ARG A 123 -15.55 -2.98 -5.89
C ARG A 123 -15.69 -4.23 -6.76
N HIS A 124 -14.65 -4.61 -7.52
CA HIS A 124 -14.71 -5.76 -8.43
C HIS A 124 -14.13 -7.06 -7.84
N ARG A 125 -13.31 -6.97 -6.79
CA ARG A 125 -12.83 -8.13 -6.01
C ARG A 125 -13.66 -8.31 -4.73
N GLY A 126 -14.97 -8.25 -4.88
CA GLY A 126 -15.92 -8.51 -3.80
C GLY A 126 -17.27 -8.92 -4.40
N ILE A 127 -17.48 -10.22 -4.53
CA ILE A 127 -18.60 -11.04 -4.03
C ILE A 127 -18.39 -12.44 -4.64
N ASP A 128 -17.76 -13.32 -3.89
CA ASP A 128 -18.35 -14.62 -3.56
C ASP A 128 -18.37 -14.57 -2.02
N GLY A 129 -19.52 -14.63 -1.35
CA GLY A 129 -20.44 -15.75 -1.42
C GLY A 129 -20.00 -16.72 -0.33
#